data_AF-A0A1Y3E5Z3-F1
#
_entry.id   AF-A0A1Y3E5Z3-F1
#
_cell.length_a   1.000
_cell.length_b   1.000
_cell.length_c   1.000
_cell.angle_alpha   90.00
_cell.angle_beta   90.00
_cell.angle_gamma   90.00
#
_symmetry.space_group_name_H-M   'P 1'
#
loop_
_entity.id
_entity.type
_entity.pdbx_description
1 polymer ?
#
loop_
_entity_poly.entity_id
_entity_poly.type
_entity_poly.pdbx_seq_one_letter_code
_entity_poly.pdbx_strand_id
1 'polypeptide(L)'
;MDECYASKTGVFQVHGCASDPFGKTIDPKLRIYHSCKGESRRRTVTIPKEAVKSGDYVVNGVINLSEESKEDVKHKYDLPHCSELGTSTGKPK
;
A
#
# COMPACT_ATOMS: atom_id res chain seq x y z
N MET A 1 7.01 2.46 -10.50
CA MET A 1 6.24 2.09 -9.30
C MET A 1 7.23 2.03 -8.15
N ASP A 2 6.77 2.12 -6.92
CA ASP A 2 7.64 2.06 -5.74
C ASP A 2 6.91 1.40 -4.56
N GLU A 3 7.66 1.07 -3.51
CA GLU A 3 7.15 0.46 -2.28
C GLU A 3 7.63 1.22 -1.03
N CYS A 4 6.84 1.16 0.03
CA CYS A 4 7.21 1.72 1.31
C CYS A 4 6.55 0.94 2.45
N TYR A 5 7.04 1.19 3.66
CA TYR A 5 6.43 0.69 4.88
C TYR A 5 5.76 1.85 5.62
N ALA A 6 4.63 1.55 6.24
CA ALA A 6 4.00 2.51 7.15
C ALA A 6 4.88 2.70 8.39
N SER A 7 4.92 3.93 8.88
CA SER A 7 5.53 4.26 10.17
C SER A 7 4.78 3.60 11.33
N LYS A 8 5.35 3.67 12.53
CA LYS A 8 4.72 3.14 13.76
C LYS A 8 3.34 3.71 14.05
N THR A 9 3.04 4.91 13.57
CA THR A 9 1.74 5.57 13.73
C THR A 9 0.79 5.31 12.55
N GLY A 10 1.18 4.47 11.59
CA GLY A 10 0.37 4.10 10.42
C GLY A 10 0.47 5.08 9.25
N VAL A 11 1.27 6.14 9.35
CA VAL A 11 1.49 7.11 8.26
C VAL A 11 2.46 6.55 7.24
N PHE A 12 2.16 6.70 5.94
CA PHE A 12 3.04 6.33 4.84
C PHE A 12 2.98 7.38 3.72
N GLN A 13 4.06 7.49 2.96
CA GLN A 13 4.15 8.28 1.74
C GLN A 13 4.96 7.47 0.73
N VAL A 14 4.43 7.28 -0.47
CA VAL A 14 5.10 6.54 -1.55
C VAL A 14 5.09 7.40 -2.80
N HIS A 15 6.24 7.49 -3.44
CA HIS A 15 6.40 8.20 -4.69
C HIS A 15 7.02 7.24 -5.70
N GLY A 16 6.36 7.05 -6.84
CA GLY A 16 6.86 6.14 -7.86
C GLY A 16 6.51 6.64 -9.25
N CYS A 17 7.45 6.49 -10.17
CA CYS A 17 7.23 6.81 -11.58
C CYS A 17 7.00 5.53 -12.38
N ALA A 18 6.11 5.58 -13.37
CA ALA A 18 5.95 4.51 -14.35
C ALA A 18 5.66 5.14 -15.71
N SER A 19 6.21 4.55 -16.76
CA SER A 19 5.96 4.96 -18.14
C SER A 19 5.31 3.81 -18.88
N ASP A 20 4.14 4.07 -19.48
CA ASP A 20 3.50 3.10 -20.37
C ASP A 20 4.08 3.29 -21.79
N PRO A 21 4.74 2.25 -22.36
CA PRO A 21 5.34 2.34 -23.70
C PRO A 21 4.32 2.55 -24.82
N PHE A 22 3.03 2.35 -24.57
CA PHE A 22 1.95 2.58 -25.54
C PHE A 22 1.24 3.93 -25.35
N GLY A 23 1.78 4.83 -24.52
CA GLY A 23 1.25 6.17 -24.32
C GLY A 23 -0.11 6.24 -23.62
N LYS A 24 -0.57 5.15 -23.00
CA LYS A 24 -1.80 5.13 -22.21
C LYS A 24 -1.54 5.72 -20.83
N THR A 25 -2.57 6.36 -20.26
CA THR A 25 -2.53 6.81 -18.86
C THR A 25 -2.36 5.60 -17.96
N ILE A 26 -1.36 5.64 -17.07
CA ILE A 26 -1.12 4.57 -16.10
C ILE A 26 -2.32 4.41 -15.16
N ASP A 27 -2.59 3.17 -14.73
CA ASP A 27 -3.66 2.82 -13.79
C ASP A 27 -3.06 2.36 -12.45
N PRO A 28 -2.54 3.28 -11.60
CA PRO A 28 -1.85 2.90 -10.39
C PRO A 28 -2.84 2.34 -9.37
N LYS A 29 -2.37 1.35 -8.60
CA LYS A 29 -3.13 0.74 -7.51
C LYS A 29 -2.25 0.71 -6.27
N LEU A 30 -2.80 1.18 -5.15
CA LEU A 30 -2.15 1.04 -3.85
C LEU A 30 -2.52 -0.33 -3.27
N ARG A 31 -1.50 -1.16 -3.03
CA ARG A 31 -1.68 -2.47 -2.40
C ARG A 31 -1.03 -2.43 -1.03
N ILE A 32 -1.84 -2.61 0.01
CA ILE A 32 -1.40 -2.61 1.40
C ILE A 32 -1.41 -4.06 1.86
N TYR A 33 -0.23 -4.56 2.22
CA TYR A 33 -0.06 -5.90 2.77
C TYR A 33 0.02 -5.77 4.29
N HIS A 34 -0.77 -6.57 5.01
CA HIS A 34 -0.89 -6.46 6.46
C HIS A 34 -1.32 -7.78 7.11
N SER A 35 -1.21 -7.84 8.44
CA SER A 35 -1.62 -8.98 9.26
C SER A 35 -2.59 -8.61 10.41
N CYS A 36 -3.25 -7.44 10.33
CA CYS A 36 -4.13 -6.91 11.38
C CYS A 36 -5.27 -7.86 11.81
N LYS A 37 -5.62 -8.85 10.99
CA LYS A 37 -6.67 -9.85 11.27
C LYS A 37 -6.11 -11.21 11.70
N GLY A 38 -4.85 -11.26 12.13
CA GLY A 38 -4.17 -12.49 12.56
C GLY A 38 -3.64 -13.38 11.42
N GLU A 39 -3.87 -13.01 10.17
CA GLU A 39 -3.35 -13.69 8.98
C GLU A 39 -2.91 -12.67 7.93
N SER A 40 -2.00 -13.06 7.02
CA SER A 40 -1.53 -12.20 5.94
C SER A 40 -2.63 -11.91 4.92
N ARG A 41 -2.91 -10.62 4.71
CA ARG A 41 -3.93 -10.11 3.80
C ARG A 41 -3.41 -8.97 2.96
N ARG A 42 -4.12 -8.70 1.87
CA ARG A 42 -3.83 -7.60 0.95
C ARG A 42 -5.10 -6.79 0.71
N ARG A 43 -5.06 -5.54 1.16
CA ARG A 43 -6.03 -4.49 0.88
C ARG A 43 -5.65 -3.76 -0.40
N THR A 44 -6.57 -3.67 -1.36
CA THR A 44 -6.34 -2.90 -2.60
C THR A 44 -7.16 -1.62 -2.58
N VAL A 45 -6.49 -0.48 -2.77
CA VAL A 45 -7.11 0.84 -2.96
C VAL A 45 -6.86 1.27 -4.40
N THR A 46 -7.95 1.53 -5.12
CA THR A 46 -7.89 2.02 -6.50
C THR A 46 -7.68 3.52 -6.49
N ILE A 47 -6.63 3.98 -7.15
CA ILE A 47 -6.36 5.41 -7.30
C ILE A 47 -7.19 5.94 -8.49
N PRO A 48 -7.98 7.02 -8.31
CA PRO A 48 -8.75 7.61 -9.40
C PRO A 48 -7.84 8.08 -10.54
N LYS A 49 -8.29 7.92 -11.79
CA LYS A 49 -7.52 8.32 -12.98
C LYS A 49 -7.25 9.82 -13.04
N GLU A 50 -8.12 10.60 -12.41
CA GLU A 50 -8.01 12.05 -12.28
C GLU A 50 -6.78 12.42 -11.44
N ALA A 51 -6.53 11.66 -10.37
CA ALA A 51 -5.38 11.87 -9.49
C ALA A 51 -4.05 11.51 -10.15
N VAL A 52 -4.07 10.59 -11.12
CA VAL A 52 -2.91 10.26 -11.95
C VAL A 52 -2.49 11.45 -12.82
N LYS A 53 -3.46 12.23 -13.31
CA LYS A 53 -3.19 13.42 -14.12
C LYS A 53 -2.65 14.58 -13.28
N SER A 54 -3.11 14.73 -12.04
CA SER A 54 -2.59 15.76 -11.12
C SER A 54 -1.21 15.41 -10.57
N GLY A 55 -0.82 14.13 -10.56
CA GLY A 55 0.46 13.66 -10.05
C GLY A 55 0.45 13.34 -8.54
N ASP A 56 -0.54 13.87 -7.82
CA ASP A 56 -0.71 13.65 -6.38
C ASP A 56 -2.05 12.97 -6.07
N TYR A 57 -2.01 12.00 -5.16
CA TYR A 57 -3.19 11.35 -4.58
C TYR A 57 -3.04 11.22 -3.07
N VAL A 58 -4.01 11.76 -2.34
CA VAL A 58 -4.10 11.63 -0.88
C VAL A 58 -5.31 10.77 -0.55
N VAL A 59 -5.09 9.75 0.28
CA VAL A 59 -6.20 8.96 0.81
C VAL A 59 -6.92 9.81 1.86
N ASN A 60 -8.21 10.06 1.65
CA ASN A 60 -9.03 10.82 2.59
C ASN A 60 -9.28 9.99 3.85
N GLY A 61 -8.55 10.28 4.92
CA GLY A 61 -8.72 9.67 6.23
C GLY A 61 -7.87 8.43 6.46
N VAL A 62 -8.22 7.70 7.52
CA VAL A 62 -7.48 6.51 7.98
C VAL A 62 -8.04 5.27 7.30
N ILE A 63 -7.17 4.47 6.67
CA ILE A 63 -7.55 3.16 6.14
C ILE A 63 -7.62 2.17 7.31
N ASN A 64 -8.82 1.81 7.75
CA ASN A 64 -9.00 0.80 8.78
C ASN A 64 -8.80 -0.61 8.19
N LEU A 65 -7.65 -1.21 8.49
CA LEU A 65 -7.27 -2.55 8.00
C LEU A 65 -7.92 -3.69 8.81
N SER A 66 -8.56 -3.37 9.94
CA SER A 66 -9.28 -4.35 10.76
C SER A 66 -10.73 -4.54 10.32
N GLU A 67 -11.28 -3.59 9.56
CA GLU A 67 -12.65 -3.65 9.04
C GLU A 67 -12.81 -4.69 7.92
N GLU A 68 -13.97 -5.33 7.83
CA GLU A 68 -14.29 -6.23 6.71
C GLU A 68 -14.56 -5.45 5.44
N SER A 69 -13.91 -5.84 4.34
CA SER A 69 -14.13 -5.21 3.05
C SER A 69 -13.76 -6.14 1.90
N LYS A 70 -14.47 -6.03 0.78
CA LYS A 70 -14.37 -6.96 -0.37
C LYS A 70 -13.02 -6.89 -1.08
N GLU A 71 -12.34 -5.76 -0.99
CA GLU A 71 -11.02 -5.50 -1.58
C GLU A 71 -9.88 -5.89 -0.63
N ASP A 72 -10.21 -6.47 0.53
CA ASP A 72 -9.26 -7.08 1.46
C ASP A 72 -9.28 -8.61 1.34
N VAL A 73 -8.29 -9.16 0.64
CA VAL A 73 -8.23 -10.59 0.33
C VAL A 73 -7.10 -11.27 1.09
N LYS A 74 -7.33 -12.52 1.51
CA LYS A 74 -6.27 -13.36 2.04
C LYS A 74 -5.17 -13.52 1.00
N HIS A 75 -3.96 -13.18 1.37
CA HIS A 75 -2.83 -13.22 0.45
C HIS A 75 -1.59 -13.62 1.23
N LYS A 76 -1.07 -14.81 0.91
CA LYS A 76 0.16 -15.30 1.52
C LYS A 76 1.30 -14.45 0.95
N TYR A 77 1.89 -13.64 1.81
CA TYR A 77 3.08 -12.86 1.51
C TYR A 77 4.08 -13.11 2.62
N ASP A 78 5.34 -13.35 2.24
CA ASP A 78 6.45 -13.51 3.18
C ASP A 78 6.89 -12.11 3.64
N LEU A 79 6.06 -11.45 4.44
CA LEU A 79 6.49 -10.25 5.18
C LEU A 79 7.09 -10.71 6.50
N PRO A 80 8.36 -10.36 6.80
CA PRO A 80 8.89 -10.56 8.14
C PRO A 80 8.01 -9.81 9.15
N HIS A 81 7.79 -10.41 10.32
CA HIS A 81 6.88 -9.84 11.30
C HIS A 81 7.42 -8.48 11.77
N CYS A 82 6.57 -7.47 11.97
CA CYS A 82 7.01 -6.15 12.46
C CYS A 82 7.87 -6.20 13.75
N SER A 83 7.71 -7.24 14.58
CA SER A 83 8.54 -7.49 15.77
C SER A 83 9.98 -7.92 15.47
N GLU A 84 10.21 -8.50 14.29
CA GLU A 84 11.52 -8.98 13.82
C GLU A 84 12.28 -7.90 13.03
N LEU A 85 11.54 -6.91 12.51
CA LEU A 85 12.08 -5.74 11.84
C LEU A 85 12.59 -4.75 12.89
N GLY A 86 13.82 -4.97 13.37
CA GLY A 86 14.53 -4.13 14.35
C GLY A 86 14.84 -2.69 13.90
N THR A 87 14.11 -2.15 12.93
CA THR A 87 14.23 -0.78 12.43
C THR A 87 12.88 -0.06 12.53
N SER A 88 12.92 1.20 12.93
CA SER A 88 11.73 2.05 13.13
C SER A 88 10.89 2.27 11.87
N THR A 89 11.36 1.82 10.71
CA THR A 89 10.76 2.00 9.40
C THR A 89 10.26 0.70 8.78
N GLY A 90 10.29 -0.44 9.49
CA GLY A 90 9.81 -1.73 8.96
C GLY A 90 10.61 -2.26 7.75
N LYS A 91 11.78 -1.68 7.45
CA LYS A 91 12.62 -2.11 6.33
C LYS A 91 13.51 -3.26 6.81
N PRO A 92 13.51 -4.43 6.13
CA PRO A 92 14.45 -5.51 6.44
C PRO A 92 15.89 -5.00 6.27
N LYS A 93 16.79 -5.47 7.13
CA LYS A 93 18.23 -5.20 7.03
C LYS A 93 18.84 -5.88 5.81
#